data_AF-A0A368KM91-F1
#
_entry.id   AF-A0A368KM91-F1
#
_cell.length_a   1.000
_cell.length_b   1.000
_cell.length_c   1.000
_cell.angle_alpha   90.00
_cell.angle_beta   90.00
_cell.angle_gamma   90.00
#
_symmetry.space_group_name_H-M   'P 1'
#
loop_
_entity.id
_entity.type
_entity.pdbx_description
1 polymer ?
#
loop_
_entity_poly.entity_id
_entity_poly.type
_entity_poly.pdbx_seq_one_letter_code
_entity_poly.pdbx_strand_id
1 'polypeptide(L)'
;MYQLTERRFQKVEHILEDYRNQLILNGCFYAPSFEGEMRSSLNLGYQTLKDIVRDIVKKHSRYRLVALYYMQFMNAPGPVSEFQKYLDAEYSSLGLSRLKEEDRKLFWEKQIDQLRKSSDSYDDGFSDFVEETES
;
A
#
# COMPACT_ATOMS: atom_id res chain seq x y z
N MET A 1 9.30 10.65 16.10
CA MET A 1 8.86 9.87 14.93
C MET A 1 7.44 9.42 15.20
N TYR A 2 6.48 9.89 14.42
CA TYR A 2 5.08 9.52 14.58
C TYR A 2 4.82 8.09 14.10
N GLN A 3 3.85 7.43 14.73
CA GLN A 3 3.48 6.04 14.44
C GLN A 3 2.01 5.94 14.08
N LEU A 4 1.67 4.89 13.34
CA LEU A 4 0.30 4.50 13.09
C LEU A 4 -0.18 3.68 14.29
N THR A 5 -0.69 4.37 15.32
CA THR A 5 -1.30 3.70 16.47
C THR A 5 -2.57 2.99 16.05
N GLU A 6 -3.00 1.99 16.82
CA GLU A 6 -4.24 1.24 16.56
C GLU A 6 -5.45 2.16 16.32
N ARG A 7 -5.63 3.16 17.18
CA ARG A 7 -6.71 4.16 17.03
C ARG A 7 -6.62 4.94 15.72
N ARG A 8 -5.41 5.24 15.22
CA ARG A 8 -5.21 5.94 13.94
C ARG A 8 -5.43 4.99 12.78
N PHE A 9 -4.96 3.75 12.90
CA PHE A 9 -5.17 2.69 11.91
C PHE A 9 -6.66 2.48 11.65
N GLN A 10 -7.47 2.28 12.69
CA GLN A 10 -8.93 2.13 12.58
C GLN A 10 -9.62 3.28 11.83
N LYS A 11 -9.08 4.51 11.90
CA LYS A 11 -9.64 5.67 11.18
C LYS A 11 -9.34 5.68 9.68
N VAL A 12 -8.27 5.03 9.26
CA VAL A 12 -7.78 5.09 7.87
C VAL A 12 -7.70 3.71 7.21
N GLU A 13 -8.10 2.66 7.91
CA GLU A 13 -8.07 1.31 7.37
C GLU A 13 -8.89 1.20 6.08
N HIS A 14 -10.10 1.78 6.06
CA HIS A 14 -10.91 1.84 4.84
C HIS A 14 -10.19 2.53 3.67
N ILE A 15 -9.51 3.67 3.94
CA ILE A 15 -8.69 4.37 2.93
C ILE A 15 -7.59 3.44 2.43
N LEU A 16 -6.84 2.82 3.34
CA LEU A 16 -5.76 1.91 2.97
C LEU A 16 -6.26 0.71 2.14
N GLU A 17 -7.43 0.18 2.46
CA GLU A 17 -8.05 -0.92 1.71
C GLU A 17 -8.56 -0.46 0.34
N ASP A 18 -9.17 0.71 0.24
CA ASP A 18 -9.63 1.28 -1.04
C ASP A 18 -8.46 1.47 -2.01
N TYR A 19 -7.34 2.05 -1.53
CA TYR A 19 -6.14 2.23 -2.34
C TYR A 19 -5.41 0.91 -2.63
N ARG A 20 -5.49 -0.08 -1.74
CA ARG A 20 -5.01 -1.43 -2.01
C ARG A 20 -5.82 -2.07 -3.13
N ASN A 21 -7.15 -1.94 -3.11
CA ASN A 21 -8.03 -2.44 -4.16
C ASN A 21 -7.77 -1.75 -5.50
N GLN A 22 -7.52 -0.44 -5.50
CA GLN A 22 -7.08 0.27 -6.71
C GLN A 22 -5.76 -0.27 -7.26
N LEU A 23 -4.76 -0.59 -6.42
CA LEU A 23 -3.54 -1.25 -6.87
C LEU A 23 -3.80 -2.63 -7.48
N ILE A 24 -4.70 -3.42 -6.89
CA ILE A 24 -5.05 -4.75 -7.39
C ILE A 24 -5.72 -4.63 -8.77
N LEU A 25 -6.73 -3.77 -8.89
CA LEU A 25 -7.54 -3.63 -10.10
C LEU A 25 -6.77 -2.92 -11.22
N ASN A 26 -6.20 -1.76 -10.92
CA ASN A 26 -5.65 -0.85 -11.93
C ASN A 26 -4.11 -0.89 -12.02
N GLY A 27 -3.44 -1.49 -11.04
CA GLY A 27 -1.98 -1.44 -10.92
C GLY A 27 -1.42 -0.08 -10.50
N CYS A 28 -2.29 0.90 -10.25
CA CYS A 28 -1.92 2.27 -9.95
C CYS A 28 -3.02 2.99 -9.15
N PHE A 29 -2.64 4.08 -8.48
CA PHE A 29 -3.57 5.07 -7.94
C PHE A 29 -2.98 6.46 -8.00
N TYR A 30 -3.81 7.49 -7.76
CA TYR A 30 -3.36 8.88 -7.73
C TYR A 30 -2.81 9.25 -6.34
N ALA A 31 -1.49 9.29 -6.21
CA ALA A 31 -0.79 9.52 -4.94
C ALA A 31 -1.21 10.80 -4.19
N PRO A 32 -1.48 11.94 -4.86
CA PRO A 32 -1.96 13.14 -4.17
C PRO A 32 -3.35 12.99 -3.52
N SER A 33 -4.26 12.18 -4.10
CA SER A 33 -5.56 11.91 -3.44
C SER A 33 -5.37 11.10 -2.16
N PHE A 34 -4.54 10.05 -2.21
CA PHE A 34 -4.18 9.26 -1.02
C PHE A 34 -3.61 10.14 0.09
N GLU A 35 -2.69 11.05 -0.26
CA GLU A 35 -2.13 12.02 0.69
C GLU A 35 -3.23 12.87 1.33
N GLY A 36 -4.10 13.46 0.51
CA GLY A 36 -5.17 14.35 0.95
C GLY A 36 -6.14 13.66 1.92
N GLU A 37 -6.58 12.46 1.57
CA GLU A 37 -7.49 11.67 2.40
C GLU A 37 -6.84 11.25 3.73
N MET A 38 -5.62 10.71 3.70
CA MET A 38 -4.89 10.31 4.91
C MET A 38 -4.65 11.49 5.85
N ARG A 39 -4.26 12.65 5.31
CA ARG A 39 -4.03 13.86 6.11
C ARG A 39 -5.32 14.40 6.72
N SER A 40 -6.41 14.38 5.96
CA SER A 40 -7.71 14.88 6.42
C SER A 40 -8.27 13.98 7.53
N SER A 41 -8.26 12.66 7.33
CA SER A 41 -8.80 11.69 8.30
C SER A 41 -8.01 11.63 9.61
N LEU A 42 -6.70 11.86 9.55
CA LEU A 42 -5.83 11.83 10.73
C LEU A 42 -5.55 13.23 11.32
N ASN A 43 -6.00 14.29 10.65
CA ASN A 43 -5.67 15.68 10.96
C ASN A 43 -4.15 15.91 11.11
N LEU A 44 -3.41 15.61 10.04
CA LEU A 44 -1.94 15.61 10.04
C LEU A 44 -1.32 16.57 9.04
N GLY A 45 -0.18 17.12 9.43
CA GLY A 45 0.74 17.79 8.52
C GLY A 45 1.50 16.81 7.63
N TYR A 46 2.06 17.33 6.53
CA TYR A 46 2.77 16.56 5.51
C TYR A 46 3.91 15.69 6.08
N GLN A 47 4.77 16.27 6.94
CA GLN A 47 5.90 15.51 7.51
C GLN A 47 5.44 14.36 8.42
N THR A 48 4.32 14.53 9.12
CA THR A 48 3.76 13.48 9.98
C THR A 48 3.18 12.33 9.16
N LEU A 49 2.60 12.61 7.99
CA LEU A 49 2.17 11.54 7.09
C LEU A 49 3.36 10.70 6.63
N LYS A 50 4.50 11.31 6.29
CA LYS A 50 5.69 10.55 5.88
C LYS A 50 6.17 9.58 6.95
N ASP A 51 6.13 9.99 8.22
CA ASP A 51 6.42 9.13 9.36
C ASP A 51 5.47 7.91 9.40
N ILE A 52 4.17 8.15 9.22
CA ILE A 52 3.15 7.08 9.19
C ILE A 52 3.36 6.13 8.01
N VAL A 53 3.61 6.64 6.82
CA VAL A 53 3.85 5.80 5.63
C VAL A 53 5.09 4.92 5.83
N ARG A 54 6.15 5.44 6.48
CA ARG A 54 7.31 4.63 6.86
C ARG A 54 6.97 3.56 7.90
N ASP A 55 6.06 3.85 8.82
CA ASP A 55 5.59 2.89 9.83
C ASP A 55 4.74 1.78 9.18
N ILE A 56 3.90 2.12 8.20
CA ILE A 56 3.12 1.16 7.40
C ILE A 56 4.03 0.15 6.72
N VAL A 57 5.08 0.61 6.00
CA VAL A 57 6.04 -0.29 5.33
C VAL A 57 6.69 -1.28 6.30
N LYS A 58 6.97 -0.85 7.53
CA LYS A 58 7.66 -1.67 8.53
C LYS A 58 6.76 -2.65 9.28
N LYS A 59 5.52 -2.26 9.56
CA LYS A 59 4.66 -2.96 10.54
C LYS A 59 3.38 -3.55 9.93
N HIS A 60 2.93 -3.02 8.79
CA HIS A 60 1.63 -3.38 8.21
C HIS A 60 1.85 -3.99 6.82
N SER A 61 2.28 -5.25 6.78
CA SER A 61 2.61 -5.97 5.54
C SER A 61 1.47 -5.93 4.50
N ARG A 62 0.20 -6.03 4.95
CA ARG A 62 -1.01 -5.93 4.11
C ARG A 62 -1.06 -4.65 3.27
N TYR A 63 -0.61 -3.52 3.83
CA TYR A 63 -0.68 -2.21 3.19
C TYR A 63 0.69 -1.69 2.74
N ARG A 64 1.73 -2.53 2.82
CA ARG A 64 3.12 -2.18 2.46
C ARG A 64 3.20 -1.62 1.03
N LEU A 65 2.55 -2.27 0.07
CA LEU A 65 2.60 -1.85 -1.33
C LEU A 65 1.90 -0.51 -1.58
N VAL A 66 0.83 -0.20 -0.87
CA VAL A 66 0.18 1.12 -0.92
C VAL A 66 1.15 2.21 -0.47
N ALA A 67 1.83 1.98 0.66
CA ALA A 67 2.81 2.92 1.19
C ALA A 67 4.02 3.09 0.26
N LEU A 68 4.57 1.99 -0.30
CA LEU A 68 5.67 2.06 -1.26
C LEU A 68 5.29 2.76 -2.55
N TYR A 69 4.05 2.55 -3.03
CA TYR A 69 3.55 3.21 -4.22
C TYR A 69 3.50 4.73 -4.00
N TYR A 70 2.90 5.16 -2.89
CA TYR A 70 2.89 6.56 -2.51
C TYR A 70 4.32 7.13 -2.41
N MET A 71 5.27 6.43 -1.77
CA MET A 71 6.67 6.89 -1.68
C MET A 71 7.34 7.08 -3.04
N GLN A 72 7.07 6.20 -4.01
CA GLN A 72 7.66 6.22 -5.35
C GLN A 72 7.07 7.34 -6.23
N PHE A 73 5.78 7.62 -6.07
CA PHE A 73 5.02 8.48 -6.97
C PHE A 73 4.54 9.80 -6.35
N MET A 74 4.85 10.05 -5.07
CA MET A 74 4.63 11.37 -4.47
C MET A 74 5.66 12.38 -5.01
N ASN A 75 5.17 13.46 -5.60
CA ASN A 75 5.93 14.51 -6.29
C ASN A 75 6.74 14.03 -7.51
N ALA A 76 6.17 14.19 -8.70
CA ALA A 76 6.93 14.11 -9.94
C ALA A 76 8.04 15.19 -9.97
N PRO A 77 9.29 14.88 -10.37
CA PRO A 77 9.72 13.70 -11.12
C PRO A 77 10.60 12.73 -10.31
N GLY A 78 10.27 12.45 -9.04
CA GLY A 78 10.96 11.37 -8.32
C GLY A 78 10.69 11.30 -6.82
N PRO A 79 10.99 10.15 -6.19
CA PRO A 79 10.76 9.98 -4.76
C PRO A 79 11.59 10.97 -3.96
N VAL A 80 10.97 11.54 -2.93
CA VAL A 80 11.65 12.40 -1.94
C VAL A 80 12.84 11.64 -1.37
N SER A 81 13.98 12.32 -1.18
CA SER A 81 15.24 11.74 -0.69
C SER A 81 15.06 10.86 0.55
N GLU A 82 14.13 11.21 1.43
CA GLU A 82 13.80 10.50 2.66
C GLU A 82 13.24 9.08 2.46
N PHE A 83 12.68 8.80 1.28
CA PHE A 83 12.12 7.50 0.92
C PHE A 83 13.05 6.62 0.11
N GLN A 84 14.12 7.19 -0.47
CA GLN A 84 15.03 6.46 -1.36
C GLN A 84 15.56 5.20 -0.69
N LYS A 85 16.02 5.29 0.56
CA LYS A 85 16.53 4.11 1.30
C LYS A 85 15.51 2.97 1.47
N TYR A 86 14.21 3.27 1.56
CA TYR A 86 13.18 2.26 1.72
C TYR A 86 12.89 1.58 0.39
N LEU A 87 12.75 2.38 -0.67
CA LEU A 87 12.57 1.87 -2.01
C LEU A 87 13.80 1.07 -2.44
N ASP A 88 15.02 1.59 -2.26
CA ASP A 88 16.25 0.91 -2.65
C ASP A 88 16.42 -0.44 -1.94
N ALA A 89 16.03 -0.55 -0.66
CA ALA A 89 16.03 -1.82 0.06
C ALA A 89 15.05 -2.84 -0.56
N GLU A 90 13.85 -2.39 -0.92
CA GLU A 90 12.82 -3.22 -1.56
C GLU A 90 13.26 -3.72 -2.94
N TYR A 91 13.77 -2.82 -3.77
CA TYR A 91 14.30 -3.16 -5.10
C TYR A 91 15.49 -4.13 -5.00
N SER A 92 16.45 -3.83 -4.11
CA SER A 92 17.65 -4.66 -3.94
C SER A 92 17.34 -6.07 -3.44
N SER A 93 16.26 -6.26 -2.68
CA SER A 93 15.82 -7.58 -2.23
C SER A 93 15.46 -8.53 -3.37
N LEU A 94 15.11 -7.98 -4.54
CA LEU A 94 14.82 -8.73 -5.77
C LEU A 94 15.99 -8.70 -6.78
N GLY A 95 17.15 -8.16 -6.40
CA GLY A 95 18.27 -7.94 -7.31
C GLY A 95 18.01 -6.87 -8.37
N LEU A 96 17.06 -5.96 -8.12
CA LEU A 96 16.64 -4.91 -9.05
C LEU A 96 17.18 -3.54 -8.64
N SER A 97 17.32 -2.62 -9.59
CA SER A 97 17.69 -1.22 -9.35
C SER A 97 16.52 -0.27 -9.56
N ARG A 98 16.14 0.48 -8.52
CA ARG A 98 15.13 1.55 -8.64
C ARG A 98 15.49 2.61 -9.68
N LEU A 99 16.78 2.80 -9.98
CA LEU A 99 17.23 3.83 -10.92
C LEU A 99 16.90 3.45 -12.37
N LYS A 100 16.82 2.15 -12.69
CA LYS A 100 16.50 1.66 -14.03
C LYS A 100 14.98 1.54 -14.20
N GLU A 101 14.47 2.06 -15.31
CA GLU A 101 13.03 2.02 -15.60
C GLU A 101 12.49 0.61 -15.78
N GLU A 102 13.25 -0.24 -16.48
CA GLU A 102 12.91 -1.64 -16.70
C GLU A 102 12.77 -2.41 -15.38
N ASP A 103 13.71 -2.20 -14.46
CA ASP A 103 13.68 -2.79 -13.12
C ASP A 103 12.50 -2.24 -12.28
N ARG A 104 12.18 -0.94 -12.42
CA ARG A 104 10.97 -0.35 -11.80
C ARG A 104 9.70 -1.03 -12.28
N LYS A 105 9.58 -1.20 -13.59
CA LYS A 105 8.44 -1.85 -14.22
C LYS A 105 8.32 -3.31 -13.76
N LEU A 106 9.42 -4.06 -13.83
CA LEU A 106 9.47 -5.47 -13.41
C LEU A 106 9.14 -5.66 -11.93
N PHE A 107 9.60 -4.76 -11.07
CA PHE A 107 9.24 -4.77 -9.65
C PHE A 107 7.73 -4.65 -9.47
N TRP A 108 7.12 -3.61 -10.06
CA TRP A 108 5.69 -3.35 -9.88
C TRP A 108 4.83 -4.45 -10.48
N GLU A 109 5.17 -4.96 -11.67
CA GLU A 109 4.50 -6.11 -12.28
C GLU A 109 4.51 -7.32 -11.34
N LYS A 110 5.68 -7.72 -10.82
CA LYS A 110 5.80 -8.86 -9.89
C LYS A 110 5.02 -8.64 -8.60
N GLN A 111 5.10 -7.45 -8.01
CA GLN A 111 4.43 -7.16 -6.73
C GLN A 111 2.91 -7.11 -6.88
N ILE A 112 2.39 -6.52 -7.96
CA ILE A 112 0.95 -6.46 -8.24
C ILE A 112 0.41 -7.86 -8.55
N ASP A 113 1.12 -8.68 -9.32
CA ASP A 113 0.71 -10.06 -9.60
C ASP A 113 0.67 -10.92 -8.33
N GLN A 114 1.62 -10.74 -7.41
CA GLN A 114 1.58 -11.39 -6.10
C GLN A 114 0.40 -10.91 -5.27
N LEU A 115 0.13 -9.60 -5.28
CA LEU A 115 -0.98 -9.01 -4.53
C LEU A 115 -2.33 -9.54 -5.02
N ARG A 116 -2.54 -9.65 -6.35
CA ARG A 116 -3.73 -10.26 -6.96
C ARG A 116 -3.93 -11.71 -6.54
N LYS A 117 -2.89 -12.55 -6.67
CA LYS A 117 -2.95 -13.97 -6.25
C LYS A 117 -3.30 -14.14 -4.77
N SER A 118 -2.79 -13.24 -3.92
CA SER A 118 -3.12 -13.25 -2.49
C SER A 118 -4.52 -12.71 -2.17
N SER A 119 -5.17 -12.02 -3.12
CA SER A 119 -6.55 -11.57 -3.00
C SER A 119 -7.52 -12.67 -3.42
N ASP A 120 -7.22 -13.35 -4.53
CA ASP A 120 -8.07 -14.41 -5.09
C ASP A 120 -8.17 -15.62 -4.16
N SER A 121 -7.14 -15.88 -3.34
CA SER A 121 -7.15 -16.98 -2.36
C SER A 121 -8.13 -16.79 -1.20
N TYR A 122 -8.81 -15.64 -1.09
CA TYR A 122 -9.82 -15.38 -0.06
C TYR A 122 -11.27 -15.51 -0.55
N ASP A 123 -11.50 -15.71 -1.85
CA ASP A 123 -12.86 -15.78 -2.43
C ASP A 123 -13.42 -17.21 -2.58
N ASP A 124 -12.67 -18.25 -2.22
CA ASP A 124 -13.08 -19.67 -2.37
C ASP A 124 -13.76 -20.29 -1.13
N GLY A 125 -14.38 -19.48 -0.25
CA GLY A 125 -14.70 -19.94 1.12
C GLY A 125 -16.03 -19.55 1.77
N PHE A 126 -17.05 -19.08 1.04
CA PHE A 126 -18.37 -18.84 1.66
C PHE A 126 -19.54 -19.06 0.68
N SER A 127 -19.73 -20.31 0.25
CA SER A 127 -21.00 -20.77 -0.34
C SER A 127 -21.24 -22.23 0.04
N ASP A 128 -21.83 -22.42 1.22
CA ASP A 128 -22.62 -23.57 1.68
C ASP A 128 -22.62 -23.43 3.21
N PHE A 129 -23.72 -23.23 3.92
CA PHE A 129 -24.89 -24.08 3.93
C PHE A 129 -26.01 -23.29 4.63
N VAL A 130 -27.09 -23.00 3.92
CA VAL A 130 -28.31 -22.45 4.52
C VAL A 130 -28.95 -23.56 5.34
N GLU A 131 -29.24 -23.21 6.59
CA GLU A 131 -29.91 -23.97 7.63
C GLU A 131 -31.31 -24.42 7.17
N GLU A 132 -31.45 -25.68 6.73
CA GLU A 132 -32.77 -26.34 6.70
C GLU A 132 -33.10 -26.83 8.11
N THR A 133 -33.78 -25.95 8.86
CA THR A 133 -34.63 -26.36 9.97
C THR A 133 -36.07 -26.27 9.50
N GLU A 134 -36.76 -27.41 9.44
CA GLU A 134 -38.23 -27.66 9.39
C GLU A 134 -38.40 -29.06 8.76
N SER A 135 -39.10 -30.06 9.32
CA SER A 135 -40.02 -30.21 10.45
C SER A 135 -39.96 -31.66 10.95
#